data_AF-A0A9P5QCX1-F1
#
_entry.id   AF-A0A9P5QCX1-F1
#
_cell.length_a   1.000
_cell.length_b   1.000
_cell.length_c   1.000
_cell.angle_alpha   90.00
_cell.angle_beta   90.00
_cell.angle_gamma   90.00
#
_symmetry.space_group_name_H-M   'P 1'
#
loop_
_entity.id
_entity.type
_entity.pdbx_description
1 polymer ?
#
loop_
_entity_poly.entity_id
_entity_poly.type
_entity_poly.pdbx_seq_one_letter_code
_entity_poly.pdbx_strand_id
1 'polypeptide(L)'
;MENWRPFIIFTIVVGFLLIVYDILRFIQNSGKFIRSPFNFVHFFSHILAITGLFYILDDRPKAGHDGGQDDGPSQIWAMSFAILSLYMNMLFELRVFKQLGIFVNIIININRKIVWLFLIFGVFLVSFTHALLHLLHTRRFRSDCIDGSCGGDYPDGYPREFTEALSVTYFFLAGRYDPISSSFENGETSFHIMMVIFFFFTSVLLLNILIALMNDAFNESRDQGQLAWLKQWSEVIT
;
A
#
# COMPACT_ATOMS: atom_id res chain seq x y z
N MET A 1 2.27 -17.79 -28.50
CA MET A 1 1.17 -17.01 -27.89
C MET A 1 -0.09 -16.90 -28.75
N GLU A 2 -0.07 -17.26 -30.05
CA GLU A 2 -1.26 -17.13 -30.93
C GLU A 2 -2.50 -17.92 -30.48
N ASN A 3 -2.35 -19.12 -29.94
CA ASN A 3 -3.50 -19.95 -29.52
C ASN A 3 -4.28 -19.38 -28.32
N TRP A 4 -3.67 -18.48 -27.54
CA TRP A 4 -4.29 -17.87 -26.36
C TRP A 4 -4.93 -16.51 -26.64
N ARG A 5 -4.65 -15.90 -27.80
CA ARG A 5 -5.28 -14.64 -28.23
C ARG A 5 -6.82 -14.66 -28.19
N PRO A 6 -7.53 -15.69 -28.70
CA PRO A 6 -9.00 -15.70 -28.62
C PRO A 6 -9.50 -15.75 -27.18
N PHE A 7 -8.79 -16.45 -26.28
CA PHE A 7 -9.13 -16.51 -24.86
C PHE A 7 -8.94 -15.14 -24.18
N ILE A 8 -7.83 -14.45 -24.46
CA ILE A 8 -7.55 -13.11 -23.91
C ILE A 8 -8.60 -12.10 -24.39
N ILE A 9 -8.93 -12.11 -25.68
CA ILE A 9 -9.95 -11.22 -26.25
C ILE A 9 -11.31 -11.49 -25.59
N PHE A 10 -11.67 -12.76 -25.40
CA PHE A 10 -12.90 -13.13 -24.69
C PHE A 10 -12.92 -12.58 -23.26
N THR A 11 -11.83 -12.73 -22.50
CA THR A 11 -11.73 -12.19 -21.13
C THR A 11 -11.84 -10.66 -21.11
N ILE A 12 -11.27 -9.95 -22.08
CA ILE A 12 -11.40 -8.49 -22.19
C ILE A 12 -12.85 -8.08 -22.45
N VAL A 13 -13.57 -8.77 -23.34
CA VAL A 13 -14.98 -8.48 -23.62
C VAL A 13 -15.83 -8.69 -22.38
N VAL A 14 -15.62 -9.80 -21.66
CA VAL A 14 -16.31 -10.07 -20.39
C VAL A 14 -15.98 -8.99 -19.35
N GLY A 15 -14.71 -8.64 -19.19
CA GLY A 15 -14.28 -7.58 -18.28
C GLY A 15 -14.93 -6.23 -18.62
N PHE A 16 -14.99 -5.87 -19.90
CA PHE A 16 -15.61 -4.63 -20.35
C PHE A 16 -17.10 -4.60 -20.04
N LEU A 17 -17.82 -5.71 -20.26
CA LEU A 17 -19.23 -5.84 -19.89
C LEU A 17 -19.45 -5.65 -18.38
N LEU A 18 -18.56 -6.19 -17.54
CA LEU A 18 -18.64 -6.02 -16.09
C LEU A 18 -18.40 -4.56 -15.66
N ILE A 19 -17.46 -3.85 -16.30
CA ILE A 19 -17.27 -2.42 -16.05
C ILE A 19 -18.50 -1.62 -16.47
N VAL A 20 -19.08 -1.91 -17.64
CA VAL A 20 -20.30 -1.23 -18.09
C VAL A 20 -21.44 -1.45 -17.09
N TYR A 21 -21.60 -2.66 -16.57
CA TYR A 21 -22.57 -2.96 -15.51
C TYR A 21 -22.31 -2.12 -14.24
N ASP A 22 -21.07 -2.03 -13.78
CA ASP A 22 -20.71 -1.23 -12.61
C ASP A 22 -20.92 0.28 -12.83
N ILE A 23 -20.63 0.79 -14.04
CA ILE A 23 -20.89 2.19 -14.42
C ILE A 23 -22.39 2.48 -14.41
N LEU A 24 -23.22 1.59 -14.97
CA LEU A 24 -24.68 1.74 -14.94
C LEU A 24 -25.19 1.78 -13.49
N ARG A 25 -24.66 0.90 -12.63
CA ARG A 25 -24.99 0.87 -11.19
C ARG A 25 -24.55 2.15 -10.47
N PHE A 26 -23.41 2.73 -10.85
CA PHE A 26 -22.95 4.02 -10.35
C PHE A 26 -23.87 5.17 -10.76
N ILE A 27 -24.31 5.20 -12.02
CA ILE A 27 -25.21 6.25 -12.55
C ILE A 27 -26.59 6.17 -11.88
N GLN A 28 -27.13 4.96 -11.70
CA GLN A 28 -28.47 4.80 -11.15
C GLN A 28 -28.54 5.12 -9.65
N ASN A 29 -27.47 4.94 -8.89
CA ASN A 29 -27.50 5.15 -7.45
C ASN A 29 -26.15 5.58 -6.84
N SER A 30 -25.65 6.73 -7.27
CA SER A 30 -24.29 7.22 -6.94
C SER A 30 -24.04 7.36 -5.44
N GLY A 31 -25.04 7.79 -4.66
CA GLY A 31 -24.92 7.92 -3.21
C GLY A 31 -24.76 6.59 -2.47
N LYS A 32 -25.48 5.54 -2.88
CA LYS A 32 -25.32 4.18 -2.32
C LYS A 32 -24.04 3.52 -2.80
N PHE A 33 -23.61 3.83 -4.03
CA PHE A 33 -22.38 3.28 -4.59
C PHE A 33 -21.14 3.75 -3.82
N ILE A 34 -21.00 5.06 -3.59
CA ILE A 34 -19.84 5.64 -2.89
C ILE A 34 -19.77 5.20 -1.43
N ARG A 35 -20.92 4.89 -0.81
CA ARG A 35 -20.99 4.45 0.58
C ARG A 35 -20.62 2.97 0.77
N SER A 36 -20.58 2.17 -0.30
CA SER A 36 -20.25 0.75 -0.25
C SER A 36 -18.77 0.52 -0.61
N PRO A 37 -17.90 0.14 0.35
CA PRO A 37 -16.49 -0.12 0.07
C PRO A 37 -16.30 -1.25 -0.95
N PHE A 38 -17.25 -2.18 -1.03
CA PHE A 38 -17.21 -3.32 -1.94
C PHE A 38 -17.36 -2.94 -3.40
N ASN A 39 -18.22 -1.96 -3.69
CA ASN A 39 -18.44 -1.54 -5.07
C ASN A 39 -17.19 -0.85 -5.63
N PHE A 40 -16.46 -0.12 -4.77
CA PHE A 40 -15.19 0.49 -5.13
C PHE A 40 -14.10 -0.55 -5.42
N VAL A 41 -13.94 -1.56 -4.56
CA VAL A 41 -12.96 -2.65 -4.76
C VAL A 41 -13.25 -3.44 -6.04
N HIS A 42 -14.53 -3.78 -6.28
CA HIS A 42 -14.96 -4.43 -7.52
C HIS A 42 -14.58 -3.58 -8.73
N PHE A 43 -15.05 -2.34 -8.80
CA PHE A 43 -14.81 -1.46 -9.93
C PHE A 43 -13.31 -1.27 -10.23
N PHE A 44 -12.51 -1.06 -9.18
CA PHE A 44 -11.07 -0.87 -9.29
C PHE A 44 -10.36 -2.14 -9.81
N SER A 45 -10.74 -3.31 -9.31
CA SER A 45 -10.14 -4.58 -9.75
C SER A 45 -10.41 -4.88 -11.22
N HIS A 46 -11.63 -4.58 -11.71
CA HIS A 46 -11.98 -4.78 -13.11
C HIS A 46 -11.24 -3.80 -14.03
N ILE A 47 -11.08 -2.53 -13.63
CA ILE A 47 -10.28 -1.54 -14.38
C ILE A 47 -8.83 -2.00 -14.50
N LEU A 48 -8.20 -2.39 -13.40
CA LEU A 48 -6.82 -2.84 -13.42
C LEU A 48 -6.64 -4.11 -14.26
N ALA A 49 -7.58 -5.05 -14.17
CA ALA A 49 -7.56 -6.28 -14.95
C ALA A 49 -7.61 -6.02 -16.46
N ILE A 50 -8.51 -5.15 -16.93
CA ILE A 50 -8.58 -4.79 -18.36
C ILE A 50 -7.32 -4.05 -18.79
N THR A 51 -6.82 -3.13 -17.95
CA THR A 51 -5.60 -2.37 -18.24
C THR A 51 -4.41 -3.33 -18.42
N GLY A 52 -4.26 -4.33 -17.55
CA GLY A 52 -3.25 -5.38 -17.66
C GLY A 52 -3.38 -6.22 -18.93
N LEU A 53 -4.61 -6.64 -19.28
CA LEU A 53 -4.87 -7.44 -20.48
C LEU A 53 -4.64 -6.65 -21.78
N PHE A 54 -4.94 -5.35 -21.79
CA PHE A 54 -4.65 -4.47 -22.93
C PHE A 54 -3.14 -4.40 -23.18
N TYR A 55 -2.34 -4.25 -22.12
CA TYR A 55 -0.88 -4.27 -22.23
C TYR A 55 -0.30 -5.62 -22.67
N ILE A 56 -0.93 -6.76 -22.34
CA ILE A 56 -0.54 -8.08 -22.87
C ILE A 56 -0.78 -8.18 -24.38
N LEU A 57 -1.82 -7.51 -24.92
CA LEU A 57 -2.12 -7.54 -26.34
C LEU A 57 -1.27 -6.56 -27.16
N ASP A 58 -0.82 -5.47 -26.53
CA ASP A 58 0.07 -4.47 -27.13
C ASP A 58 1.55 -4.87 -27.04
N ASP A 59 1.83 -6.17 -27.12
CA ASP A 59 3.16 -6.80 -27.17
C ASP A 59 3.88 -6.50 -28.50
N ARG A 60 3.79 -5.25 -28.97
CA ARG A 60 4.69 -4.72 -29.98
C ARG A 60 6.03 -4.58 -29.27
N PRO A 61 7.09 -5.26 -29.73
CA PRO A 61 8.42 -4.93 -29.26
C PRO A 61 8.62 -3.45 -29.54
N LYS A 62 8.74 -2.64 -28.48
CA LYS A 62 9.27 -1.28 -28.64
C LYS A 62 10.67 -1.50 -29.15
N ALA A 63 10.87 -1.31 -30.45
CA ALA A 63 12.19 -1.31 -31.05
C ALA A 63 13.00 -0.26 -30.28
N GLY A 64 13.82 -0.72 -29.34
CA GLY A 64 14.82 0.09 -28.70
C GLY A 64 15.61 0.76 -29.80
N HIS A 65 15.61 2.08 -29.79
CA HIS A 65 16.63 2.83 -30.50
C HIS A 65 17.94 2.42 -29.84
N ASP A 66 18.84 1.85 -30.63
CA ASP A 66 20.15 1.29 -30.30
C ASP A 66 20.15 -0.18 -29.83
N GLY A 67 20.82 -1.00 -30.64
CA GLY A 67 20.74 -2.45 -30.62
C GLY A 67 21.26 -3.11 -29.34
N GLY A 68 20.55 -4.15 -28.91
CA GLY A 68 21.10 -5.23 -28.10
C GLY A 68 20.51 -5.40 -26.70
N GLN A 69 19.68 -4.48 -26.20
CA GLN A 69 19.02 -4.63 -24.92
C GLN A 69 17.52 -4.86 -25.14
N ASP A 70 17.08 -6.12 -25.01
CA ASP A 70 15.66 -6.44 -24.89
C ASP A 70 15.17 -5.89 -23.55
N ASP A 71 14.76 -4.62 -23.55
CA ASP A 71 13.94 -4.05 -22.48
C ASP A 71 12.61 -4.81 -22.50
N GLY A 72 12.54 -5.90 -21.73
CA GLY A 72 11.33 -6.69 -21.52
C GLY A 72 10.14 -5.77 -21.19
N PRO A 73 8.89 -6.26 -21.31
CA PRO A 73 7.72 -5.39 -21.32
C PRO A 73 7.73 -4.42 -20.14
N SER A 74 7.95 -3.13 -20.42
CA SER A 74 8.07 -2.00 -19.46
C SER A 74 6.88 -1.82 -18.49
N GLN A 75 5.93 -2.75 -18.51
CA GLN A 75 4.61 -2.67 -17.88
C GLN A 75 4.30 -3.91 -17.00
N ILE A 76 5.29 -4.75 -16.68
CA ILE A 76 5.14 -5.90 -15.76
C ILE A 76 4.50 -5.48 -14.43
N TRP A 77 4.83 -4.29 -13.93
CA TRP A 77 4.28 -3.74 -12.70
C TRP A 77 2.74 -3.65 -12.72
N ALA A 78 2.16 -3.18 -13.83
CA ALA A 78 0.71 -3.03 -13.97
C ALA A 78 0.00 -4.39 -13.94
N MET A 79 0.61 -5.41 -14.56
CA MET A 79 0.08 -6.78 -14.52
C MET A 79 0.14 -7.38 -13.11
N SER A 80 1.24 -7.17 -12.38
CA SER A 80 1.36 -7.63 -10.99
C SER A 80 0.28 -7.03 -10.09
N PHE A 81 0.03 -5.72 -10.20
CA PHE A 81 -1.04 -5.07 -9.45
C PHE A 81 -2.44 -5.53 -9.88
N ALA A 82 -2.66 -5.76 -11.17
CA ALA A 82 -3.92 -6.29 -11.68
C ALA A 82 -4.23 -7.68 -11.12
N ILE A 83 -3.26 -8.59 -11.16
CA ILE A 83 -3.39 -9.95 -10.61
C ILE A 83 -3.66 -9.89 -9.10
N LEU A 84 -2.90 -9.08 -8.35
CA LEU A 84 -3.12 -8.90 -6.91
C LEU A 84 -4.53 -8.37 -6.61
N SER A 85 -4.98 -7.39 -7.39
CA SER A 85 -6.31 -6.80 -7.23
C SER A 85 -7.44 -7.79 -7.52
N LEU A 86 -7.27 -8.66 -8.53
CA LEU A 86 -8.21 -9.75 -8.82
C LEU A 86 -8.28 -10.76 -7.67
N TYR A 87 -7.13 -11.17 -7.12
CA TYR A 87 -7.11 -12.06 -5.95
C TYR A 87 -7.76 -11.41 -4.73
N MET A 88 -7.51 -10.13 -4.48
CA MET A 88 -8.20 -9.39 -3.42
C MET A 88 -9.71 -9.37 -3.67
N ASN A 89 -10.17 -9.04 -4.88
CA ASN A 89 -11.58 -9.02 -5.23
C ASN A 89 -12.25 -10.39 -4.99
N MET A 90 -11.60 -11.48 -5.40
CA MET A 90 -12.05 -12.84 -5.11
C MET A 90 -12.24 -13.07 -3.60
N LEU A 91 -11.31 -12.63 -2.75
CA LEU A 91 -11.45 -12.74 -1.30
C LEU A 91 -12.64 -11.95 -0.74
N PHE A 92 -12.95 -10.78 -1.31
CA PHE A 92 -14.11 -9.99 -0.90
C PHE A 92 -15.44 -10.61 -1.36
N GLU A 93 -15.47 -11.28 -2.51
CA GLU A 93 -16.63 -12.00 -3.03
C GLU A 93 -16.98 -13.26 -2.20
N LEU A 94 -16.01 -13.84 -1.48
CA LEU A 94 -16.25 -14.95 -0.55
C LEU A 94 -17.24 -14.62 0.58
N ARG A 95 -17.65 -13.35 0.73
CA ARG A 95 -18.72 -12.92 1.65
C ARG A 95 -20.07 -13.63 1.42
N VAL A 96 -20.26 -14.32 0.29
CA VAL A 96 -21.42 -15.20 0.05
C VAL A 96 -21.53 -16.28 1.16
N PHE A 97 -20.39 -16.71 1.71
CA PHE A 97 -20.37 -17.59 2.87
C PHE A 97 -20.57 -16.79 4.17
N LYS A 98 -21.55 -17.20 4.98
CA LYS A 98 -21.92 -16.53 6.24
C LYS A 98 -20.73 -16.21 7.15
N GLN A 99 -19.83 -17.16 7.40
CA GLN A 99 -18.67 -16.95 8.27
C GLN A 99 -17.70 -15.91 7.70
N LEU A 100 -17.46 -15.94 6.39
CA LEU A 100 -16.54 -15.03 5.72
C LEU A 100 -17.14 -13.63 5.58
N GLY A 101 -18.45 -13.51 5.33
CA GLY A 101 -19.14 -12.22 5.29
C GLY A 101 -19.07 -11.44 6.60
N ILE A 102 -19.21 -12.13 7.74
CA ILE A 102 -19.03 -11.52 9.08
C ILE A 102 -17.58 -11.03 9.25
N PHE A 103 -16.60 -11.85 8.89
CA PHE A 103 -15.18 -11.50 8.98
C PHE A 103 -14.81 -10.27 8.14
N VAL A 104 -15.27 -10.23 6.88
CA VAL A 104 -15.02 -9.08 5.99
C VAL A 104 -15.67 -7.80 6.51
N ASN A 105 -16.88 -7.89 7.07
CA ASN A 105 -17.54 -6.74 7.68
C ASN A 105 -16.77 -6.20 8.90
N ILE A 106 -16.22 -7.10 9.73
CA ILE A 106 -15.34 -6.73 10.85
C ILE A 106 -14.10 -5.99 10.34
N ILE A 107 -13.43 -6.51 9.32
CA ILE A 107 -12.24 -5.86 8.72
C ILE A 107 -12.57 -4.44 8.24
N ILE A 108 -13.68 -4.25 7.53
CA ILE A 108 -14.10 -2.93 7.02
C ILE A 108 -14.36 -1.96 8.18
N ASN A 109 -15.03 -2.42 9.24
CA ASN A 109 -15.33 -1.56 10.38
C ASN A 109 -14.05 -1.18 11.14
N ILE A 110 -13.13 -2.12 11.34
CA ILE A 110 -11.80 -1.86 11.90
C ILE A 110 -11.06 -0.80 11.06
N ASN A 111 -11.00 -0.97 9.73
CA ASN A 111 -10.32 -0.03 8.84
C ASN A 111 -10.87 1.39 8.94
N ARG A 112 -12.20 1.54 9.04
CA ARG A 112 -12.83 2.87 9.20
C ARG A 112 -12.48 3.55 10.52
N LYS A 113 -12.29 2.78 11.59
CA LYS A 113 -11.92 3.31 12.91
C LYS A 113 -10.44 3.69 12.99
N ILE A 114 -9.55 2.91 12.39
CA ILE A 114 -8.10 3.11 12.51
C ILE A 114 -7.52 4.10 11.48
N VAL A 115 -8.28 4.53 10.47
CA VAL A 115 -7.76 5.42 9.41
C VAL A 115 -7.16 6.73 9.95
N TRP A 116 -7.76 7.31 11.00
CA TRP A 116 -7.25 8.52 11.63
C TRP A 116 -5.93 8.29 12.36
N LEU A 117 -5.75 7.13 12.98
CA LEU A 117 -4.48 6.74 13.58
C LEU A 117 -3.39 6.62 12.51
N PHE A 118 -3.71 6.05 11.34
CA PHE A 118 -2.76 5.97 10.22
C PHE A 118 -2.39 7.35 9.64
N LEU A 119 -3.31 8.32 9.63
CA LEU A 119 -2.98 9.69 9.23
C LEU A 119 -2.01 10.35 10.22
N ILE A 120 -2.25 10.21 11.53
CA ILE A 120 -1.33 10.70 12.56
C ILE A 120 0.04 10.04 12.41
N PHE A 121 0.06 8.72 12.21
CA PHE A 121 1.28 7.97 11.97
C PHE A 121 2.01 8.43 10.71
N GLY A 122 1.31 8.74 9.61
CA GLY A 122 1.90 9.27 8.39
C GLY A 122 2.59 10.61 8.61
N VAL A 123 1.96 11.54 9.35
CA VAL A 123 2.58 12.82 9.72
C VAL A 123 3.83 12.59 10.58
N PHE A 124 3.76 11.65 11.52
CA PHE A 124 4.90 11.28 12.36
C PHE A 124 6.06 10.74 11.52
N LEU A 125 5.80 9.82 10.59
CA LEU A 125 6.82 9.29 9.67
C LEU A 125 7.47 10.38 8.82
N VAL A 126 6.67 11.27 8.24
CA VAL A 126 7.20 12.39 7.43
C VAL A 126 8.09 13.29 8.27
N SER A 127 7.66 13.61 9.50
CA SER A 127 8.43 14.45 10.43
C SER A 127 9.78 13.82 10.78
N PHE A 128 9.80 12.53 11.12
CA PHE A 128 11.03 11.82 11.46
C PHE A 128 11.93 11.60 10.25
N THR A 129 11.36 11.31 9.08
CA THR A 129 12.12 11.20 7.83
C THR A 129 12.84 12.52 7.54
N HIS A 130 12.14 13.64 7.67
CA HIS A 130 12.71 14.97 7.46
C HIS A 130 13.81 15.30 8.50
N ALA A 131 13.57 14.99 9.77
CA ALA A 131 14.57 15.19 10.83
C ALA A 131 15.82 14.31 10.65
N LEU A 132 15.65 13.03 10.28
CA LEU A 132 16.74 12.11 9.95
C LEU A 132 17.53 12.59 8.73
N LEU A 133 16.85 13.02 7.67
CA LEU A 133 17.51 13.61 6.50
C LEU A 133 18.38 14.80 6.91
N HIS A 134 17.85 15.71 7.72
CA HIS A 134 18.61 16.84 8.21
C HIS A 134 19.78 16.39 9.09
N LEU A 135 19.58 15.48 10.04
CA LEU A 135 20.63 15.07 10.97
C LEU A 135 21.76 14.29 10.28
N LEU A 136 21.43 13.34 9.40
CA LEU A 136 22.42 12.49 8.74
C LEU A 136 23.12 13.20 7.58
N HIS A 137 22.45 14.13 6.89
CA HIS A 137 23.04 14.83 5.75
C HIS A 137 23.61 16.21 6.06
N THR A 138 23.39 16.77 7.25
CA THR A 138 24.06 18.00 7.65
C THR A 138 25.55 17.72 7.78
N ARG A 139 26.35 18.36 6.92
CA ARG A 139 27.81 18.23 6.96
C ARG A 139 28.31 18.74 8.30
N ARG A 140 29.00 17.88 9.07
CA ARG A 140 29.85 18.40 10.13
C ARG A 140 30.96 19.21 9.49
N PHE A 141 31.09 20.46 9.91
CA PHE A 141 32.22 21.29 9.52
C PHE A 141 33.50 20.66 10.09
N ARG A 142 34.27 19.98 9.23
CA ARG A 142 35.56 19.40 9.59
C ARG A 142 36.65 20.40 9.23
N SER A 143 37.32 20.94 10.25
CA SER A 143 38.40 21.93 10.12
C SER A 143 39.62 21.43 9.32
N ASP A 144 39.75 20.12 9.15
CA ASP A 144 40.95 19.48 8.58
C ASP A 144 40.87 19.32 7.06
N CYS A 145 39.77 19.78 6.43
CA CYS A 145 39.57 19.69 4.98
C CYS A 145 40.07 20.97 4.29
N ILE A 146 41.37 21.07 4.03
CA ILE A 146 42.00 22.27 3.45
C ILE A 146 41.84 22.36 1.92
N ASP A 147 41.64 21.26 1.19
CA ASP A 147 41.69 21.28 -0.29
C ASP A 147 40.52 20.57 -1.02
N GLY A 148 39.33 20.51 -0.40
CA GLY A 148 38.11 20.05 -1.10
C GLY A 148 38.08 18.56 -1.50
N SER A 149 39.08 17.76 -1.12
CA SER A 149 39.18 16.33 -1.43
C SER A 149 38.62 15.40 -0.34
N CYS A 150 37.92 15.95 0.65
CA CYS A 150 37.11 15.14 1.57
C CYS A 150 35.93 14.59 0.77
N GLY A 151 36.08 13.36 0.24
CA GLY A 151 35.00 12.61 -0.37
C GLY A 151 33.79 12.65 0.56
N GLY A 152 32.68 13.19 0.05
CA GLY A 152 31.43 13.35 0.78
C GLY A 152 30.71 12.02 1.02
N ASP A 153 31.44 11.01 1.48
CA ASP A 153 30.87 9.77 1.96
C ASP A 153 30.35 10.02 3.37
N TYR A 154 29.06 10.27 3.42
CA TYR A 154 28.31 10.07 4.64
C TYR A 154 28.53 8.60 5.05
N PRO A 155 28.90 8.32 6.30
CA PRO A 155 29.18 6.95 6.73
C PRO A 155 27.97 6.03 6.59
N ASP A 156 26.77 6.61 6.47
CA ASP A 156 25.50 5.91 6.49
C ASP A 156 24.90 5.77 5.09
N GLY A 157 24.39 4.58 4.78
CA GLY A 157 23.67 4.27 3.54
C GLY A 157 22.24 4.81 3.49
N TYR A 158 21.93 5.84 4.29
CA TYR A 158 20.61 6.45 4.32
C TYR A 158 20.40 7.31 3.06
N PRO A 159 19.33 7.08 2.27
CA PRO A 159 19.17 7.71 0.97
C PRO A 159 18.93 9.23 1.09
N ARG A 160 19.38 9.95 0.05
CA ARG A 160 19.22 11.42 -0.06
C ARG A 160 17.85 11.84 -0.57
N GLU A 161 17.23 10.99 -1.39
CA GLU A 161 15.91 11.25 -1.93
C GLU A 161 14.85 11.05 -0.85
N PHE A 162 13.95 12.02 -0.71
CA PHE A 162 12.93 11.99 0.35
C PHE A 162 12.02 10.76 0.27
N THR A 163 11.67 10.31 -0.94
CA THR A 163 10.82 9.14 -1.18
C THR A 163 11.46 7.84 -0.71
N GLU A 164 12.72 7.64 -1.06
CA GLU A 164 13.51 6.50 -0.59
C GLU A 164 13.74 6.58 0.92
N ALA A 165 14.06 7.76 1.44
CA ALA A 165 14.25 7.99 2.88
C ALA A 165 12.99 7.72 3.70
N LEU A 166 11.83 8.10 3.17
CA LEU A 166 10.54 7.80 3.76
C LEU A 166 10.29 6.29 3.80
N SER A 167 10.62 5.58 2.71
CA SER A 167 10.49 4.12 2.66
C SER A 167 11.40 3.42 3.68
N VAL A 168 12.64 3.89 3.81
CA VAL A 168 13.62 3.35 4.78
C VAL A 168 13.15 3.61 6.21
N THR A 169 12.69 4.83 6.50
CA THR A 169 12.12 5.19 7.81
C THR A 169 10.88 4.39 8.15
N TYR A 170 10.03 4.07 7.16
CA TYR A 170 8.91 3.14 7.34
C TYR A 170 9.41 1.73 7.68
N PHE A 171 10.43 1.22 6.99
CA PHE A 171 11.00 -0.10 7.27
C PHE A 171 11.72 -0.19 8.62
N PHE A 172 12.07 0.93 9.24
CA PHE A 172 12.55 0.94 10.64
C PHE A 172 11.51 0.38 11.61
N LEU A 173 10.22 0.52 11.33
CA LEU A 173 9.18 -0.12 12.16
C LEU A 173 9.22 -1.65 12.09
N ALA A 174 9.68 -2.19 10.96
CA ALA A 174 9.83 -3.63 10.76
C ALA A 174 11.17 -4.16 11.29
N GLY A 175 12.00 -3.31 11.91
CA GLY A 175 13.29 -3.71 12.47
C GLY A 175 14.46 -3.71 11.49
N ARG A 176 14.30 -3.15 10.28
CA ARG A 176 15.36 -3.15 9.27
C ARG A 176 16.22 -1.89 9.37
N TYR A 177 17.37 -1.97 10.04
CA TYR A 177 18.24 -0.82 10.32
C TYR A 177 19.55 -0.77 9.53
N ASP A 178 19.73 -1.64 8.53
CA ASP A 178 20.95 -1.71 7.72
C ASP A 178 21.45 -0.33 7.25
N PRO A 179 20.58 0.58 6.75
CA PRO A 179 21.02 1.88 6.21
C PRO A 179 21.63 2.84 7.23
N ILE A 180 21.43 2.61 8.54
CA ILE A 180 21.87 3.49 9.63
C ILE A 180 22.73 2.76 10.67
N SER A 181 23.22 1.57 10.34
CA SER A 181 24.00 0.71 11.24
C SER A 181 25.31 1.37 11.68
N SER A 182 26.04 1.99 10.78
CA SER A 182 27.25 2.80 11.04
C SER A 182 26.98 3.96 12.01
N SER A 183 25.82 4.60 11.88
CA SER A 183 25.35 5.67 12.77
C SER A 183 25.02 5.16 14.18
N PHE A 184 24.67 3.88 14.34
CA PHE A 184 24.51 3.28 15.67
C PHE A 184 25.85 2.98 16.36
N GLU A 185 26.92 2.74 15.60
CA GLU A 185 28.24 2.45 16.18
C GLU A 185 29.04 3.72 16.47
N ASN A 186 29.00 4.69 15.55
CA ASN A 186 29.88 5.88 15.56
C ASN A 186 29.10 7.20 15.58
N GLY A 187 27.78 7.15 15.79
CA GLY A 187 26.90 8.31 15.74
C GLY A 187 27.11 9.28 16.89
N GLU A 188 26.63 10.51 16.67
CA GLU A 188 26.52 11.51 17.74
C GLU A 188 25.37 11.14 18.70
N THR A 189 25.48 11.57 19.95
CA THR A 189 24.43 11.38 20.97
C THR A 189 23.05 11.86 20.49
N SER A 190 23.01 12.91 19.66
CA SER A 190 21.78 13.43 19.05
C SER A 190 21.04 12.38 18.21
N PHE A 191 21.77 11.55 17.46
CA PHE A 191 21.19 10.47 16.65
C PHE A 191 20.54 9.41 17.56
N HIS A 192 21.27 8.97 18.59
CA HIS A 192 20.75 7.98 19.53
C HIS A 192 19.49 8.47 20.25
N ILE A 193 19.48 9.73 20.71
CA ILE A 193 18.30 10.32 21.35
C ILE A 193 17.11 10.33 20.38
N MET A 194 17.31 10.77 19.14
CA MET A 194 16.24 10.80 18.14
C MET A 194 15.69 9.40 17.84
N MET A 195 16.55 8.39 17.74
CA MET A 195 16.13 7.00 17.53
C MET A 195 15.36 6.42 18.72
N VAL A 196 15.79 6.71 19.96
CA VAL A 196 15.05 6.30 21.16
C VAL A 196 13.64 6.91 21.16
N ILE A 197 13.53 8.20 20.85
CA ILE A 197 12.22 8.88 20.74
C ILE A 197 11.39 8.23 19.63
N PHE A 198 11.97 7.99 18.46
CA PHE A 198 11.28 7.34 17.34
C PHE A 198 10.69 5.97 17.74
N PHE A 199 11.50 5.10 18.37
CA PHE A 199 11.05 3.78 18.79
C PHE A 199 10.00 3.82 19.89
N PHE A 200 10.15 4.74 20.84
CA PHE A 200 9.16 4.92 21.90
C PHE A 200 7.80 5.30 21.30
N PHE A 201 7.75 6.29 20.40
CA PHE A 201 6.48 6.71 19.82
C PHE A 201 5.91 5.69 18.82
N THR A 202 6.72 5.11 17.95
CA THR A 202 6.21 4.17 16.93
C THR A 202 5.94 2.79 17.50
N SER A 203 6.98 2.10 17.95
CA SER A 203 6.91 0.70 18.38
C SER A 203 6.22 0.52 19.73
N VAL A 204 6.39 1.45 20.68
CA VAL A 204 5.77 1.32 22.00
C VAL A 204 4.40 2.00 22.05
N LEU A 205 4.28 3.25 21.63
CA LEU A 205 3.02 3.98 21.78
C LEU A 205 2.02 3.64 20.66
N LEU A 206 2.37 3.93 19.41
CA LEU A 206 1.41 3.82 18.29
C LEU A 206 1.00 2.38 18.01
N LEU A 207 1.92 1.41 18.08
CA LEU A 207 1.58 0.00 17.88
C LEU A 207 0.64 -0.52 18.97
N ASN A 208 0.88 -0.17 20.25
CA ASN A 208 0.00 -0.58 21.34
C ASN A 208 -1.38 0.07 21.24
N ILE A 209 -1.45 1.36 20.84
CA ILE A 209 -2.73 2.03 20.58
C ILE A 209 -3.45 1.40 19.38
N LEU A 210 -2.73 1.03 18.31
CA LEU A 210 -3.31 0.35 17.15
C LEU A 210 -3.96 -0.98 17.55
N ILE A 211 -3.26 -1.78 18.35
CA ILE A 211 -3.79 -3.05 18.88
C ILE A 211 -5.02 -2.80 19.76
N ALA A 212 -4.98 -1.80 20.63
CA ALA A 212 -6.12 -1.46 21.50
C ALA A 212 -7.35 -1.02 20.69
N LEU A 213 -7.18 -0.15 19.69
CA LEU A 213 -8.25 0.29 18.81
C LEU A 213 -8.79 -0.86 17.94
N MET A 214 -7.91 -1.74 17.46
CA MET A 214 -8.31 -2.91 16.71
C MET A 214 -9.16 -3.87 17.55
N ASN A 215 -8.78 -4.08 18.82
CA ASN A 215 -9.53 -4.91 19.75
C ASN A 215 -10.91 -4.32 20.07
N ASP A 216 -10.98 -3.02 20.35
CA ASP A 216 -12.26 -2.33 20.57
C ASP A 216 -13.16 -2.40 19.33
N ALA A 217 -12.61 -2.07 18.16
CA ALA A 217 -13.30 -2.18 16.89
C ALA A 217 -13.79 -3.60 16.58
N PHE A 218 -12.98 -4.61 16.88
CA PHE A 218 -13.34 -6.01 16.71
C PHE A 218 -14.53 -6.40 17.60
N ASN A 219 -14.49 -6.04 18.89
CA ASN A 219 -15.55 -6.36 19.83
C ASN A 219 -16.87 -5.69 19.45
N GLU A 220 -16.86 -4.38 19.12
CA GLU A 220 -18.07 -3.69 18.66
C GLU A 220 -18.63 -4.32 17.38
N SER A 221 -17.76 -4.67 16.42
CA SER A 221 -18.18 -5.29 15.16
C SER A 221 -18.75 -6.70 15.35
N ARG A 222 -18.26 -7.45 16.33
CA ARG A 222 -18.77 -8.77 16.66
C ARG A 222 -20.17 -8.68 17.25
N ASP A 223 -20.40 -7.70 18.13
CA ASP A 223 -21.67 -7.49 18.80
C ASP A 223 -22.74 -6.96 17.82
N GLN A 224 -22.36 -6.07 16.89
CA GLN A 224 -23.24 -5.59 15.80
C GLN A 224 -23.37 -6.58 14.63
N GLY A 225 -22.37 -7.43 14.39
CA GLY A 225 -22.27 -8.32 13.24
C GLY A 225 -23.33 -9.42 13.21
N GLN A 226 -23.79 -9.90 14.38
CA GLN A 226 -24.89 -10.86 14.45
C GLN A 226 -26.22 -10.26 13.98
N LEU A 227 -26.49 -9.01 14.35
CA LEU A 227 -27.68 -8.26 13.93
C LEU A 227 -27.61 -7.86 12.45
N ALA A 228 -26.43 -7.43 11.98
CA ALA A 228 -26.21 -7.10 10.57
C ALA A 228 -26.33 -8.32 9.65
N TRP A 229 -25.87 -9.49 10.11
CA TRP A 229 -26.03 -10.75 9.37
C TRP A 229 -27.50 -11.14 9.23
N LEU A 230 -28.29 -11.07 10.31
CA LEU A 230 -29.73 -11.35 10.25
C LEU A 230 -30.44 -10.42 9.26
N LYS A 231 -30.06 -9.14 9.23
CA LYS A 231 -30.60 -8.16 8.29
C LYS A 231 -30.20 -8.48 6.83
N GLN A 232 -28.94 -8.80 6.57
CA GLN A 232 -28.49 -9.20 5.23
C GLN A 232 -29.14 -10.50 4.75
N TRP A 233 -29.37 -11.46 5.64
CA TRP A 233 -30.10 -12.68 5.31
C TRP A 233 -31.56 -12.40 4.94
N SER A 234 -32.22 -11.46 5.64
CA SER A 234 -33.59 -11.07 5.32
C SER A 234 -33.71 -10.36 3.96
N GLU A 235 -32.71 -9.57 3.56
CA GLU A 235 -32.66 -8.88 2.25
C GLU A 235 -32.33 -9.82 1.08
N VAL A 236 -31.76 -11.00 1.34
CA VAL A 236 -31.48 -12.01 0.31
C VAL A 236 -32.64 -12.99 0.13
N ILE A 237 -33.43 -13.22 1.17
CA ILE A 237 -34.56 -14.18 1.15
C ILE A 237 -35.87 -13.53 0.69
N THR A 238 -35.99 -12.20 0.79
CA THR A 238 -37.17 -11.44 0.35
C THR A 238 -36.94 -10.85 -1.03
#